data_AF-A0A399ECA4-F1
#
_entry.id   AF-A0A399ECA4-F1
#
_cell.length_a   1.000
_cell.length_b   1.000
_cell.length_c   1.000
_cell.angle_alpha   90.00
_cell.angle_beta   90.00
_cell.angle_gamma   90.00
#
_symmetry.space_group_name_H-M   'P 1'
#
loop_
_entity.id
_entity.type
_entity.pdbx_description
1 polymer ?
#
loop_
_entity_poly.entity_id
_entity_poly.type
_entity_poly.pdbx_seq_one_letter_code
_entity_poly.pdbx_strand_id
1 'polypeptide(L)'
;MYISGNIRRPFEEFIANPTDYRTRGYEGRNYPRADYLSSSRKRLAPQIIYKGGIFHSWNKKIAVALHTAFFETLPRLREVRKEDAEVAWFLYELILDKGSNRYRLTRHRTVYTKFEDALRQITRTNEGPVESFMATLQEKLDEKLGESAPDAPTLKDVIEGEP
;
A
#
# COMPACT_ATOMS: atom_id res chain seq x y z
N MET A 1 5.74 4.20 6.30
CA MET A 1 5.21 3.91 4.96
C MET A 1 6.21 3.02 4.25
N TYR A 2 5.75 2.00 3.53
CA TYR A 2 6.59 1.23 2.61
C TYR A 2 6.84 2.01 1.34
N ILE A 3 7.92 1.65 0.65
CA ILE A 3 8.33 2.26 -0.60
C ILE A 3 8.44 1.12 -1.61
N SER A 4 7.85 1.31 -2.78
CA SER A 4 8.10 0.48 -3.96
C SER A 4 9.22 1.12 -4.79
N GLY A 5 9.97 0.30 -5.53
CA GLY A 5 11.11 0.78 -6.32
C GLY A 5 12.45 0.74 -5.57
N ASN A 6 13.45 1.42 -6.13
CA ASN A 6 14.84 1.37 -5.66
C ASN A 6 15.27 2.74 -5.13
N ILE A 7 15.50 2.85 -3.82
CA ILE A 7 15.98 4.09 -3.19
C ILE A 7 17.49 4.28 -3.39
N ARG A 8 18.23 3.18 -3.49
CA ARG A 8 19.70 3.19 -3.51
C ARG A 8 20.26 3.97 -4.69
N ARG A 9 19.80 3.70 -5.92
CA ARG A 9 20.33 4.35 -7.13
C ARG A 9 20.10 5.87 -7.15
N PRO A 10 18.87 6.38 -6.90
CA PRO A 10 18.65 7.82 -6.74
C PRO A 10 19.54 8.44 -5.65
N PHE A 11 19.75 7.72 -4.54
CA PHE A 11 20.58 8.20 -3.44
C PHE A 11 22.07 8.24 -3.81
N GLU A 12 22.59 7.22 -4.50
CA GLU A 12 23.97 7.20 -5.01
C GLU A 12 24.22 8.35 -5.99
N GLU A 13 23.30 8.60 -6.93
CA GLU A 13 23.38 9.76 -7.84
C GLU A 13 23.35 11.10 -7.10
N PHE A 14 22.47 11.22 -6.10
CA PHE A 14 22.41 12.42 -5.26
C PHE A 14 23.72 12.66 -4.49
N ILE A 15 24.32 11.62 -3.90
CA ILE A 15 25.58 11.75 -3.14
C ILE A 15 26.74 12.09 -4.07
N ALA A 16 26.77 11.54 -5.29
CA ALA A 16 27.83 11.82 -6.27
C ALA A 16 27.82 13.28 -6.74
N ASN A 17 26.64 13.85 -7.01
CA ASN A 17 26.52 15.27 -7.38
C ASN A 17 25.19 15.88 -6.91
N PRO A 18 25.13 16.41 -5.67
CA PRO A 18 23.89 16.95 -5.11
C PRO A 18 23.35 18.17 -5.85
N THR A 19 24.22 18.98 -6.46
CA THR A 19 23.84 20.21 -7.14
C THR A 19 23.12 19.91 -8.45
N ASP A 20 23.70 19.04 -9.28
CA ASP A 20 23.07 18.58 -10.53
C ASP A 20 21.79 17.78 -10.27
N TYR A 21 21.83 16.89 -9.28
CA TYR A 21 20.68 16.05 -8.94
C TYR A 21 19.46 16.89 -8.53
N ARG A 22 19.64 18.05 -7.87
CA ARG A 22 18.53 18.93 -7.49
C ARG A 22 17.80 19.53 -8.69
N THR A 23 18.47 19.72 -9.81
CA THR A 23 17.86 20.30 -11.02
C THR A 23 17.31 19.23 -11.95
N ARG A 24 18.04 18.13 -12.15
CA ARG A 24 17.64 17.04 -13.07
C ARG A 24 16.70 16.02 -12.42
N GLY A 25 16.89 15.74 -11.13
CA GLY A 25 16.25 14.61 -10.45
C GLY A 25 16.78 13.26 -10.93
N TYR A 26 16.07 12.19 -10.57
CA TYR A 26 16.38 10.83 -11.04
C TYR A 26 15.50 10.43 -12.21
N GLU A 27 16.13 10.04 -13.31
CA GLU A 27 15.47 9.64 -14.57
C GLU A 27 15.51 8.13 -14.81
N GLY A 28 16.18 7.36 -13.95
CA GLY A 28 16.28 5.92 -14.08
C GLY A 28 14.94 5.20 -13.87
N ARG A 29 14.88 3.93 -14.29
CA ARG A 29 13.74 3.06 -13.99
C ARG A 29 13.63 2.80 -12.47
N ASN A 30 12.42 2.44 -12.03
CA ASN A 30 12.11 2.05 -10.65
C ASN A 30 12.35 3.14 -9.60
N TYR A 31 12.08 4.41 -9.92
CA TYR A 31 12.12 5.50 -8.94
C TYR A 31 11.22 5.18 -7.72
N PRO A 32 11.68 5.45 -6.49
CA PRO A 32 10.95 5.13 -5.29
C PRO A 32 9.61 5.86 -5.22
N ARG A 33 8.55 5.12 -4.94
CA ARG A 33 7.20 5.68 -4.75
C ARG A 33 6.60 5.15 -3.46
N ALA A 34 5.70 5.94 -2.88
CA ALA A 34 4.95 5.54 -1.71
C ALA A 34 4.09 4.31 -2.02
N ASP A 35 4.35 3.19 -1.35
CA ASP A 35 3.49 2.01 -1.43
C ASP A 35 2.46 2.04 -0.30
N TYR A 36 1.44 2.86 -0.51
CA TYR A 36 0.34 3.02 0.44
C TYR A 36 -0.52 1.76 0.57
N LEU A 37 -0.74 1.01 -0.50
CA LEU A 37 -1.56 -0.20 -0.45
C LEU A 37 -0.90 -1.31 0.38
N SER A 38 0.40 -1.55 0.20
CA SER A 38 1.13 -2.46 1.10
C SER A 38 1.19 -1.91 2.53
N SER A 39 1.32 -0.59 2.69
CA SER A 39 1.37 0.04 4.02
C SER A 39 0.07 -0.13 4.81
N SER A 40 -1.09 0.02 4.16
CA SER A 40 -2.38 -0.19 4.81
C SER A 40 -2.55 -1.65 5.22
N ARG A 41 -2.29 -2.58 4.29
CA ARG A 41 -2.50 -4.03 4.52
C ARG A 41 -1.50 -4.66 5.48
N LYS A 42 -0.21 -4.31 5.41
CA LYS A 42 0.84 -4.96 6.21
C LYS A 42 1.10 -4.29 7.55
N ARG A 43 0.71 -3.03 7.73
CA ARG A 43 0.96 -2.28 8.98
C ARG A 43 -0.32 -1.77 9.60
N LEU A 44 -1.09 -0.91 8.92
CA LEU A 44 -2.23 -0.26 9.56
C LEU A 44 -3.29 -1.28 10.01
N ALA A 45 -3.76 -2.15 9.10
CA ALA A 45 -4.82 -3.11 9.41
C ALA A 45 -4.44 -4.06 10.56
N PRO A 46 -3.25 -4.69 10.57
CA PRO A 46 -2.81 -5.49 11.72
C PRO A 46 -2.80 -4.70 13.04
N GLN A 47 -2.31 -3.45 13.04
CA GLN A 47 -2.30 -2.66 14.27
C GLN A 47 -3.71 -2.36 14.78
N ILE A 48 -4.65 -2.02 13.90
CA ILE A 48 -6.05 -1.76 14.27
C ILE A 48 -6.74 -3.05 14.75
N ILE A 49 -6.49 -4.20 14.11
CA ILE A 49 -7.02 -5.49 14.55
C ILE A 49 -6.54 -5.83 15.96
N TYR A 50 -5.22 -5.90 16.17
CA TYR A 50 -4.65 -6.41 17.43
C TYR A 50 -4.81 -5.42 18.58
N LYS A 51 -4.46 -4.15 18.37
CA LYS A 51 -4.51 -3.15 19.45
C LYS A 51 -5.91 -2.57 19.59
N GLY A 52 -6.58 -2.33 18.47
CA GLY A 52 -7.90 -1.71 18.49
C GLY A 52 -8.96 -2.61 19.13
N GLY A 53 -8.89 -3.93 18.92
CA GLY A 53 -9.81 -4.87 19.59
C GLY A 53 -9.67 -4.83 21.12
N ILE A 54 -8.45 -4.69 21.64
CA ILE A 54 -8.19 -4.56 23.08
C ILE A 54 -8.76 -3.24 23.61
N PHE A 55 -8.50 -2.13 22.95
CA PHE A 55 -9.02 -0.83 23.40
C PHE A 55 -10.55 -0.75 23.31
N HIS A 56 -11.14 -1.34 22.28
CA HIS A 56 -12.58 -1.44 22.11
C HIS A 56 -13.21 -2.25 23.25
N SER A 57 -12.65 -3.41 23.63
CA SER A 57 -13.17 -4.22 24.75
C SER A 57 -13.07 -3.51 26.10
N TRP A 58 -12.10 -2.60 26.27
CA TRP A 58 -11.99 -1.74 27.45
C TRP A 58 -12.81 -0.45 27.37
N ASN A 59 -13.60 -0.26 26.30
CA ASN A 59 -14.37 0.94 26.03
C ASN A 59 -13.49 2.23 26.04
N LYS A 60 -12.29 2.14 25.46
CA LYS A 60 -11.34 3.25 25.32
C LYS A 60 -11.30 3.76 23.89
N LYS A 61 -11.36 5.09 23.74
CA LYS A 61 -11.22 5.76 22.45
C LYS A 61 -9.77 5.72 21.96
N ILE A 62 -9.57 5.56 20.65
CA ILE A 62 -8.27 5.46 20.00
C ILE A 62 -8.04 6.68 19.12
N ALA A 63 -6.81 7.20 19.09
CA ALA A 63 -6.39 8.18 18.11
C ALA A 63 -5.29 7.60 17.20
N VAL A 64 -5.43 7.79 15.89
CA VAL A 64 -4.49 7.30 14.88
C VAL A 64 -4.03 8.49 14.04
N ALA A 65 -2.74 8.82 14.09
CA ALA A 65 -2.16 9.90 13.30
C ALA A 65 -1.59 9.36 11.99
N LEU A 66 -2.07 9.88 10.86
CA LEU A 66 -1.68 9.45 9.51
C LEU A 66 -1.40 10.66 8.61
N HIS A 67 -0.65 10.42 7.53
CA HIS A 67 -0.55 11.39 6.45
C HIS A 67 -1.85 11.41 5.63
N THR A 68 -2.34 12.58 5.23
CA THR A 68 -3.60 12.72 4.46
C THR A 68 -3.59 11.83 3.21
N ALA A 69 -2.55 11.93 2.37
CA ALA A 69 -2.45 11.12 1.15
C ALA A 69 -2.45 9.61 1.40
N PHE A 70 -2.01 9.14 2.59
CA PHE A 70 -2.11 7.72 2.92
C PHE A 70 -3.56 7.34 3.29
N PHE A 71 -4.22 8.18 4.08
CA PHE A 71 -5.62 7.96 4.46
C PHE A 71 -6.55 7.93 3.25
N GLU A 72 -6.30 8.78 2.25
CA GLU A 72 -7.07 8.82 1.00
C GLU A 72 -6.98 7.54 0.16
N THR A 73 -5.96 6.71 0.39
CA THR A 73 -5.88 5.38 -0.24
C THR A 73 -6.69 4.30 0.46
N LEU A 74 -7.20 4.58 1.67
CA LEU A 74 -8.05 3.64 2.39
C LEU A 74 -9.45 3.61 1.75
N PRO A 75 -10.19 2.49 1.87
CA PRO A 75 -11.60 2.48 1.58
C PRO A 75 -12.33 3.58 2.35
N ARG A 76 -13.35 4.18 1.74
CA ARG A 76 -14.08 5.31 2.33
C ARG A 76 -14.67 4.93 3.69
N LEU A 77 -14.14 5.54 4.76
CA LEU A 77 -14.58 5.24 6.11
C LEU A 77 -15.89 5.93 6.45
N ARG A 78 -16.80 5.23 7.13
CA ARG A 78 -18.06 5.84 7.62
C ARG A 78 -17.77 6.81 8.77
N GLU A 79 -18.01 8.09 8.52
CA GLU A 79 -17.84 9.13 9.53
C GLU A 79 -19.04 9.22 10.48
N VAL A 80 -18.76 9.51 11.75
CA VAL A 80 -19.74 9.74 12.81
C VAL A 80 -19.40 11.02 13.59
N ARG A 81 -20.29 11.47 14.47
CA ARG A 81 -20.01 12.62 15.35
C ARG A 81 -18.94 12.25 16.37
N LYS A 82 -18.22 13.26 16.89
CA LYS A 82 -17.09 13.09 17.82
C LYS A 82 -17.51 12.38 19.12
N GLU A 83 -18.68 12.69 19.63
CA GLU A 83 -19.29 12.09 20.81
C GLU A 83 -19.49 10.58 20.62
N ASP A 84 -19.94 10.18 19.42
CA ASP A 84 -20.23 8.81 19.03
C ASP A 84 -18.97 8.03 18.61
N ALA A 85 -17.85 8.73 18.39
CA ALA A 85 -16.63 8.16 17.84
C ALA A 85 -15.88 7.26 18.84
N GLU A 86 -15.33 6.17 18.33
CA GLU A 86 -14.40 5.28 19.04
C GLU A 86 -12.98 5.43 18.50
N VAL A 87 -12.84 5.81 17.23
CA VAL A 87 -11.55 6.08 16.58
C VAL A 87 -11.54 7.50 16.03
N ALA A 88 -10.47 8.23 16.34
CA ALA A 88 -10.18 9.55 15.78
C ALA A 88 -8.93 9.46 14.88
N TRP A 89 -9.10 9.70 13.59
CA TRP A 89 -8.03 9.73 12.61
C TRP A 89 -7.53 11.16 12.45
N PHE A 90 -6.33 11.44 12.95
CA PHE A 90 -5.68 12.74 12.78
C PHE A 90 -4.89 12.75 11.48
N LEU A 91 -5.38 13.52 10.51
CA LEU A 91 -4.77 13.64 9.19
C LEU A 91 -3.80 14.80 9.19
N TYR A 92 -2.56 14.53 8.81
CA TYR A 92 -1.48 15.49 8.77
C TYR A 92 -0.92 15.66 7.36
N GLU A 93 -0.46 16.87 7.09
CA GLU A 93 0.24 17.26 5.88
C GLU A 93 1.56 17.93 6.23
N LEU A 94 2.48 17.95 5.27
CA LEU A 94 3.71 18.71 5.36
C LEU A 94 3.52 20.03 4.61
N ILE A 95 3.44 21.13 5.36
CA ILE A 95 3.28 22.48 4.81
C ILE A 95 4.61 23.21 4.89
N LEU A 96 5.09 23.74 3.76
CA LEU A 96 6.33 24.51 3.75
C LEU A 96 6.13 25.82 4.51
N ASP A 97 6.86 25.98 5.61
CA ASP A 97 7.00 27.27 6.27
C ASP A 97 8.07 28.09 5.55
N LYS A 98 7.61 29.13 4.85
CA LYS A 98 8.49 30.03 4.08
C LYS A 98 9.49 30.78 4.95
N GLY A 99 9.17 31.03 6.23
CA GLY A 99 10.05 31.77 7.14
C GLY A 99 11.29 30.97 7.54
N SER A 100 11.13 29.68 7.83
CA SER A 100 12.26 28.79 8.18
C SER A 100 12.78 27.93 7.03
N ASN A 101 12.12 27.98 5.86
CA ASN A 101 12.35 27.09 4.73
C ASN A 101 12.33 25.61 5.13
N ARG A 102 11.41 25.23 6.03
CA ARG A 102 11.23 23.86 6.52
C ARG A 102 9.78 23.45 6.42
N TYR A 103 9.54 22.19 6.09
CA TYR A 103 8.20 21.62 6.16
C TYR A 103 7.80 21.43 7.62
N ARG A 104 6.61 21.91 7.98
CA ARG A 104 5.96 21.69 9.28
C ARG A 104 4.87 20.66 9.12
N LEU A 105 4.82 19.73 10.07
CA LEU A 105 3.73 18.77 10.16
C LEU A 105 2.49 19.47 10.73
N THR A 106 1.49 19.67 9.90
CA THR A 106 0.27 20.41 10.26
C THR A 106 -0.92 19.47 10.19
N ARG A 107 -1.75 19.49 11.23
CA ARG A 107 -2.99 18.70 11.25
C ARG A 107 -3.98 19.35 10.28
N HIS A 108 -4.29 18.64 9.19
CA HIS A 108 -5.22 19.06 8.16
C HIS A 108 -6.67 18.86 8.61
N ARG A 109 -7.02 17.64 9.08
CA ARG A 109 -8.39 17.28 9.47
C ARG A 109 -8.40 16.21 10.55
N THR A 110 -9.51 16.09 11.27
CA THR A 110 -9.82 14.90 12.07
C THR A 110 -11.04 14.21 11.49
N VAL A 111 -10.95 12.89 11.29
CA VAL A 111 -12.06 12.03 10.89
C VAL A 111 -12.44 11.14 12.06
N TYR A 112 -13.73 10.98 12.31
CA TYR A 112 -14.26 10.24 13.46
C TYR A 112 -15.05 9.03 12.98
N THR A 113 -14.75 7.83 13.49
CA THR A 113 -15.42 6.59 13.07
C THR A 113 -15.79 5.72 14.26
N LYS A 114 -16.71 4.78 14.05
CA LYS A 114 -16.87 3.60 14.92
C LYS A 114 -15.72 2.63 14.67
N PHE A 115 -15.36 1.84 15.69
CA PHE A 115 -14.24 0.90 15.58
C PHE A 115 -14.55 -0.23 14.60
N GLU A 116 -15.68 -0.92 14.80
CA GLU A 116 -16.13 -2.04 13.98
C GLU A 116 -16.34 -1.67 12.51
N ASP A 117 -16.97 -0.52 12.25
CA ASP A 117 -17.21 -0.04 10.88
C ASP A 117 -15.90 0.21 10.13
N ALA A 118 -14.96 0.90 10.78
CA ALA A 118 -13.66 1.18 10.18
C ALA A 118 -12.85 -0.10 9.97
N LEU A 119 -12.86 -1.02 10.94
CA LEU A 119 -12.17 -2.29 10.83
C LEU A 119 -12.71 -3.13 9.67
N ARG A 120 -14.04 -3.26 9.55
CA ARG A 120 -14.69 -4.00 8.46
C ARG A 120 -14.34 -3.42 7.09
N GLN A 121 -14.32 -2.10 6.95
CA GLN A 121 -14.00 -1.47 5.68
C GLN A 121 -12.52 -1.61 5.31
N ILE A 122 -11.61 -1.48 6.27
CA ILE A 122 -10.16 -1.60 6.03
C ILE A 122 -9.76 -3.04 5.68
N THR A 123 -10.44 -4.03 6.26
CA THR A 123 -10.12 -5.46 6.06
C THR A 123 -10.83 -6.10 4.87
N ARG A 124 -11.90 -5.48 4.34
CA ARG A 124 -12.57 -5.95 3.13
C ARG A 124 -11.72 -5.69 1.90
N THR A 125 -11.40 -6.76 1.18
CA THR A 125 -10.94 -6.70 -0.20
C THR A 125 -12.15 -6.62 -1.12
N ASN A 126 -12.20 -5.64 -2.02
CA ASN A 126 -13.16 -5.69 -3.11
C ASN A 126 -12.74 -6.81 -4.07
N GLU A 127 -13.63 -7.75 -4.30
CA GLU A 127 -13.50 -8.71 -5.39
C GLU A 127 -13.58 -7.96 -6.73
N GLY A 128 -12.50 -8.03 -7.51
CA GLY A 128 -12.56 -7.66 -8.92
C GLY A 128 -13.23 -8.79 -9.73
N PRO A 129 -13.59 -8.53 -11.00
CA PRO A 129 -14.11 -9.58 -11.88
C PRO A 129 -13.15 -10.76 -11.96
N VAL A 130 -13.67 -11.97 -11.72
CA VAL A 130 -12.84 -13.20 -11.75
C VAL A 130 -12.26 -13.41 -13.15
N GLU A 131 -12.96 -12.96 -14.18
CA GLU A 131 -12.57 -13.03 -15.59
C GLU A 131 -11.27 -12.26 -15.83
N SER A 132 -11.13 -11.06 -15.24
CA SER A 132 -9.90 -10.27 -15.37
C SER A 132 -8.71 -10.95 -14.68
N PHE A 133 -8.97 -11.60 -13.54
CA PHE A 133 -7.94 -12.39 -12.85
C PHE A 133 -7.52 -13.61 -13.69
N MET A 134 -8.48 -14.36 -14.22
CA MET A 134 -8.23 -15.52 -15.07
C MET A 134 -7.48 -15.15 -16.35
N ALA A 135 -7.85 -14.05 -17.01
CA ALA A 135 -7.15 -13.56 -18.19
C ALA A 135 -5.67 -13.22 -17.87
N THR A 136 -5.40 -12.57 -16.74
CA THR A 136 -4.03 -12.26 -16.30
C THR A 136 -3.23 -13.54 -15.99
N LEU A 137 -3.87 -14.57 -15.44
CA LEU A 137 -3.23 -15.86 -15.20
C LEU A 137 -2.88 -16.58 -16.50
N GLN A 138 -3.81 -16.56 -17.47
CA GLN A 138 -3.59 -17.17 -18.77
C GLN A 138 -2.44 -16.48 -19.51
N GLU A 139 -2.41 -15.15 -19.55
CA GLU A 139 -1.32 -14.37 -20.15
C GLU A 139 0.05 -14.76 -19.55
N LYS A 140 0.15 -14.84 -18.22
CA LYS A 140 1.38 -15.26 -17.53
C LYS A 140 1.75 -16.71 -17.78
N LEU A 141 0.77 -17.57 -17.98
CA LEU A 141 1.00 -18.98 -18.29
C LEU A 141 1.53 -19.12 -19.72
N ASP A 142 0.92 -18.41 -20.67
CA ASP A 142 1.31 -18.39 -22.08
C ASP A 142 2.72 -17.80 -22.26
N GLU A 143 3.07 -16.72 -21.56
CA GLU A 143 4.43 -16.17 -21.52
C GLU A 143 5.46 -17.23 -21.10
N LYS A 144 5.15 -17.99 -20.04
CA LYS A 144 6.06 -19.04 -19.52
C LYS A 144 6.16 -20.26 -20.42
N LEU A 145 5.08 -20.63 -21.10
CA LEU A 145 5.05 -21.77 -22.02
C LEU A 145 5.65 -21.40 -23.38
N GLY A 146 5.62 -20.13 -23.78
CA GLY A 146 6.18 -19.62 -25.03
C GLY A 146 7.70 -19.49 -25.06
N GLU A 147 8.37 -19.31 -23.92
CA GLU A 147 9.84 -19.14 -23.87
C GLU A 147 10.64 -20.45 -23.83
N SER A 148 10.04 -21.58 -23.46
CA SER A 148 10.46 -22.95 -23.79
C SER A 148 9.55 -23.90 -23.03
N ALA A 149 8.61 -24.54 -23.71
CA ALA A 149 8.10 -25.80 -23.19
C ALA A 149 9.30 -26.74 -23.08
N PRO A 150 9.71 -27.20 -21.88
CA PRO A 150 10.58 -28.37 -21.85
C PRO A 150 9.80 -29.48 -22.56
N ASP A 151 10.47 -30.22 -23.44
CA ASP A 151 9.96 -31.47 -24.02
C ASP A 151 9.72 -32.46 -22.87
N ALA A 152 8.64 -32.25 -22.13
CA ALA A 152 8.17 -33.17 -21.13
C ALA A 152 7.39 -34.24 -21.91
N PRO A 153 7.88 -35.51 -21.93
CA PRO A 153 7.18 -36.57 -22.62
C PRO A 153 5.76 -36.66 -22.09
N THR A 154 4.82 -36.70 -23.01
CA THR A 154 3.40 -36.86 -22.70
C THR A 154 3.15 -38.32 -22.29
N LEU A 155 2.06 -38.57 -21.56
CA LEU A 155 1.63 -39.94 -21.24
C LEU A 155 1.47 -40.82 -22.49
N LYS A 156 1.21 -40.24 -23.67
CA LYS A 156 1.17 -40.97 -24.93
C LYS A 156 2.55 -41.47 -25.37
N ASP A 157 3.59 -40.65 -25.19
CA ASP A 157 4.98 -41.02 -25.52
C ASP A 157 5.50 -42.17 -24.64
N VAL A 158 4.97 -42.31 -23.42
CA VAL A 158 5.28 -43.43 -22.51
C VAL A 158 4.49 -44.70 -22.85
N ILE A 159 3.31 -44.57 -23.48
CA ILE A 159 2.43 -45.70 -23.80
C ILE A 159 2.73 -46.25 -25.21
N GLU A 160 3.19 -45.41 -26.14
CA GLU A 160 3.49 -45.78 -27.53
C GLU A 160 4.96 -46.20 -27.75
N GLY A 161 5.80 -46.15 -26.71
CA GLY A 161 7.22 -46.55 -26.75
C GLY A 161 7.50 -47.92 -26.15
N GLU A 162 7.30 -48.99 -26.93
CA GLU A 162 8.16 -50.20 -26.97
C GLU A 162 7.97 -50.89 -28.34
N PRO A 163 9.01 -51.52 -28.93
CA PRO A 163 10.28 -51.97 -28.32
C PRO A 163 11.55 -51.23 -28.77
#